data_AF-A0A6B3I3X4-F1
#
_entry.id   AF-A0A6B3I3X4-F1
#
_cell.length_a   1.000
_cell.length_b   1.000
_cell.length_c   1.000
_cell.angle_alpha   90.00
_cell.angle_beta   90.00
_cell.angle_gamma   90.00
#
_symmetry.space_group_name_H-M   'P 1'
#
loop_
_entity.id
_entity.type
_entity.pdbx_description
1 polymer ?
#
loop_
_entity_poly.entity_id
_entity_poly.type
_entity_poly.pdbx_seq_one_letter_code
_entity_poly.pdbx_strand_id
1 'polypeptide(L)'
;GDLYVHGVNPRREAPSAVEHARMPELPAAVLAALAETGPADVNGPDGTGGDGDAATAFRAELAAMDVRERRAALARLVGEEIAALTGRSDPVPAELAFLDLGFDSVTAVELRNRLGAATALRIPATVVFDCPTPAALTAYLSAEISGDRSDTGADTDTVEPVRRGPVDDDPVVIVGMGCRYPGGVGSPDELWELVSAGADAVSALPDDRGWDTAGRYDPTPGTPGRYYQREAGSLAGAAEFDAEFFGIS
;
A
#
# COMPACT_ATOMS: atom_id res chain seq x y z
N GLY A 1 28.64 18.89 -3.40
CA GLY A 1 29.03 19.10 -4.79
C GLY A 1 27.82 18.77 -5.61
N ASP A 2 27.07 19.80 -5.98
CA ASP A 2 25.85 19.70 -6.79
C ASP A 2 26.16 19.36 -8.26
N LEU A 3 25.09 19.03 -9.00
CA LEU A 3 24.93 18.77 -10.45
C LEU A 3 24.71 17.28 -10.79
N TYR A 4 23.74 16.87 -11.61
CA TYR A 4 22.65 17.52 -12.36
C TYR A 4 21.67 16.38 -12.75
N VAL A 5 20.35 16.62 -12.68
CA VAL A 5 19.36 15.87 -13.48
C VAL A 5 18.47 16.89 -14.17
N HIS A 6 18.53 16.93 -15.51
CA HIS A 6 17.73 17.82 -16.34
C HIS A 6 16.34 17.23 -16.57
N GLY A 7 15.30 18.02 -16.27
CA GLY A 7 13.91 17.69 -16.52
C GLY A 7 13.49 17.84 -17.99
N VAL A 8 12.45 17.10 -18.36
CA VAL A 8 11.68 17.28 -19.59
C VAL A 8 10.22 17.49 -19.20
N ASN A 9 9.63 18.58 -19.66
CA ASN A 9 8.28 19.03 -19.31
C ASN A 9 7.43 19.06 -20.60
N PRO A 10 6.41 18.21 -20.77
CA PRO A 10 5.50 18.32 -21.90
C PRO A 10 4.25 19.13 -21.54
N ARG A 11 4.15 20.31 -22.15
CA ARG A 11 2.91 21.11 -22.23
C ARG A 11 1.82 20.31 -22.96
N ARG A 12 0.59 20.32 -22.42
CA ARG A 12 -0.62 19.95 -23.17
C ARG A 12 -1.64 21.08 -23.09
N GLU A 13 -2.07 21.50 -24.28
CA GLU A 13 -3.09 22.51 -24.55
C GLU A 13 -4.49 21.94 -24.27
N ALA A 14 -5.39 22.80 -23.79
CA ALA A 14 -6.81 22.50 -23.61
C ALA A 14 -7.59 22.69 -24.92
N PRO A 15 -8.70 21.95 -25.10
CA PRO A 15 -9.84 22.56 -25.78
C PRO A 15 -11.21 22.32 -25.09
N SER A 16 -11.91 23.45 -24.96
CA SER A 16 -13.35 23.70 -25.15
C SER A 16 -14.41 22.93 -24.38
N ALA A 17 -15.23 23.73 -23.70
CA ALA A 17 -16.53 23.43 -23.11
C ALA A 17 -17.57 22.94 -24.11
N VAL A 18 -18.44 22.04 -23.65
CA VAL A 18 -19.79 21.83 -24.21
C VAL A 18 -20.79 21.79 -23.07
N GLU A 19 -21.81 22.63 -23.22
CA GLU A 19 -22.95 22.85 -22.36
C GLU A 19 -24.07 21.88 -22.74
N HIS A 20 -24.67 21.17 -21.78
CA HIS A 20 -26.12 21.12 -21.52
C HIS A 20 -26.54 19.95 -20.61
N ALA A 21 -27.45 20.31 -19.70
CA ALA A 21 -28.69 19.62 -19.33
C ALA A 21 -28.82 19.29 -17.83
N ARG A 22 -29.61 20.14 -17.17
CA ARG A 22 -30.09 20.12 -15.78
C ARG A 22 -30.93 18.87 -15.48
N MET A 23 -30.63 18.14 -14.40
CA MET A 23 -31.51 17.24 -13.65
C MET A 23 -30.93 16.98 -12.23
N PRO A 24 -31.74 16.56 -11.26
CA PRO A 24 -31.94 17.21 -9.96
C PRO A 24 -30.77 17.02 -8.98
N GLU A 25 -30.49 18.09 -8.24
CA GLU A 25 -29.35 18.26 -7.33
C GLU A 25 -29.38 17.28 -6.14
N LEU A 26 -28.23 16.65 -5.87
CA LEU A 26 -27.88 16.19 -4.53
C LEU A 26 -27.73 17.42 -3.62
N PRO A 27 -28.07 17.34 -2.31
CA PRO A 27 -28.05 18.50 -1.43
C PRO A 27 -26.66 19.17 -1.43
N ALA A 28 -26.64 20.44 -1.80
CA ALA A 28 -25.46 21.29 -1.99
C ALA A 28 -24.47 21.29 -0.81
N ALA A 29 -24.89 20.86 0.37
CA ALA A 29 -24.04 20.71 1.56
C ALA A 29 -22.90 19.70 1.36
N VAL A 30 -23.13 18.61 0.62
CA VAL A 30 -22.12 17.56 0.39
C VAL A 30 -21.07 18.03 -0.62
N LEU A 31 -21.50 18.76 -1.66
CA LEU A 31 -20.60 19.33 -2.66
C LEU A 31 -19.82 20.55 -2.14
N ALA A 32 -20.41 21.34 -1.24
CA ALA A 32 -19.73 22.46 -0.60
C ALA A 32 -18.59 22.00 0.32
N ALA A 33 -18.74 20.87 1.01
CA ALA A 33 -17.69 20.28 1.84
C ALA A 33 -16.49 19.76 1.01
N LEU A 34 -16.73 19.31 -0.22
CA LEU A 34 -15.69 18.77 -1.11
C LEU A 34 -14.93 19.84 -1.90
N ALA A 35 -15.47 21.05 -2.02
CA ALA A 35 -14.85 22.14 -2.77
C ALA A 35 -13.82 22.96 -1.97
N GLU A 36 -13.84 22.88 -0.63
CA GLU A 36 -13.02 23.73 0.26
C GLU A 36 -11.65 23.16 0.62
N THR A 37 -11.33 21.90 0.30
CA THR A 37 -9.99 21.33 0.59
C THR A 37 -8.97 21.70 -0.49
N GLY A 38 -8.62 22.99 -0.55
CA GLY A 38 -7.33 23.46 -1.06
C GLY A 38 -6.22 23.27 0.00
N PRO A 39 -4.92 23.37 -0.37
CA PRO A 39 -3.83 23.03 0.53
C PRO A 39 -3.70 24.11 1.60
N ALA A 40 -4.26 23.87 2.79
CA ALA A 40 -4.13 24.76 3.93
C ALA A 40 -2.99 24.29 4.85
N ASP A 41 -2.01 25.17 4.94
CA ASP A 41 -0.89 25.22 5.86
C ASP A 41 -1.31 24.84 7.30
N VAL A 42 -0.70 23.77 7.84
CA VAL A 42 -0.96 23.30 9.21
C VAL A 42 -0.15 24.12 10.22
N ASN A 43 -0.69 25.29 10.58
CA ASN A 43 -0.42 25.93 11.86
C ASN A 43 -1.56 26.89 12.24
N GLY A 44 -2.50 26.40 13.05
CA GLY A 44 -3.55 27.20 13.72
C GLY A 44 -4.51 26.29 14.48
N PRO A 45 -4.84 26.56 15.75
CA PRO A 45 -5.69 25.70 16.56
C PRO A 45 -7.20 25.98 16.33
N ASP A 46 -7.99 24.91 16.44
CA ASP A 46 -9.46 24.82 16.54
C ASP A 46 -10.36 24.98 15.29
N GLY A 47 -11.12 23.91 15.03
CA GLY A 47 -12.11 23.68 13.96
C GLY A 47 -11.74 22.38 13.22
N THR A 48 -12.48 21.26 13.25
CA THR A 48 -13.87 21.08 12.79
C THR A 48 -14.38 19.71 13.26
N GLY A 49 -15.44 19.68 14.08
CA GLY A 49 -16.15 18.46 14.49
C GLY A 49 -17.29 18.05 13.54
N GLY A 50 -17.39 18.66 12.35
CA GLY A 50 -18.53 18.51 11.43
C GLY A 50 -18.47 17.29 10.49
N ASP A 51 -17.26 16.90 10.05
CA ASP A 51 -17.12 15.86 9.01
C ASP A 51 -17.46 14.45 9.52
N GLY A 52 -17.19 14.18 10.81
CA GLY A 52 -17.51 12.90 11.44
C GLY A 52 -19.02 12.69 11.66
N ASP A 53 -19.75 13.75 11.98
CA ASP A 53 -21.20 13.69 12.20
C ASP A 53 -21.97 13.47 10.89
N ALA A 54 -21.55 14.12 9.81
CA ALA A 54 -22.14 13.94 8.48
C ALA A 54 -21.92 12.52 7.93
N ALA A 55 -20.70 11.98 8.06
CA ALA A 55 -20.40 10.61 7.64
C ALA A 55 -21.18 9.56 8.44
N THR A 56 -21.38 9.80 9.74
CA THR A 56 -22.18 8.92 10.61
C THR A 56 -23.66 8.93 10.23
N ALA A 57 -24.22 10.11 9.91
CA ALA A 57 -25.58 10.24 9.41
C ALA A 57 -25.76 9.53 8.06
N PHE A 58 -24.80 9.70 7.14
CA PHE A 58 -24.81 9.00 5.84
C PHE A 58 -24.74 7.48 5.99
N ARG A 59 -23.93 6.97 6.93
CA ARG A 59 -23.89 5.54 7.25
C ARG A 59 -25.24 5.03 7.76
N ALA A 60 -25.91 5.78 8.62
CA ALA A 60 -27.23 5.43 9.14
C ALA A 60 -28.29 5.40 8.03
N GLU A 61 -28.22 6.34 7.08
CA GLU A 61 -29.09 6.36 5.89
C GLU A 61 -28.85 5.12 5.01
N LEU A 62 -27.60 4.80 4.69
CA LEU A 62 -27.24 3.59 3.94
C LEU A 62 -27.69 2.30 4.64
N ALA A 63 -27.64 2.25 5.97
CA ALA A 63 -28.10 1.11 6.75
C ALA A 63 -29.63 0.93 6.69
N ALA A 64 -30.39 2.02 6.52
CA ALA A 64 -31.85 1.99 6.40
C ALA A 64 -32.36 1.66 4.99
N MET A 65 -31.52 1.81 3.96
CA MET A 65 -31.84 1.44 2.57
C MET A 65 -31.95 -0.08 2.39
N ASP A 66 -32.72 -0.52 1.37
CA ASP A 66 -32.71 -1.92 0.97
C ASP A 66 -31.35 -2.33 0.37
N VAL A 67 -31.07 -3.64 0.34
CA VAL A 67 -29.76 -4.17 -0.08
C VAL A 67 -29.36 -3.73 -1.50
N ARG A 68 -30.32 -3.63 -2.42
CA ARG A 68 -30.06 -3.27 -3.82
C ARG A 68 -29.80 -1.77 -3.95
N GLU A 69 -30.61 -0.96 -3.28
CA GLU A 69 -30.44 0.49 -3.23
C GLU A 69 -29.12 0.89 -2.55
N ARG A 70 -28.80 0.29 -1.40
CA ARG A 70 -27.51 0.48 -0.72
C ARG A 70 -26.33 0.14 -1.61
N ARG A 71 -26.37 -0.99 -2.34
CA ARG A 71 -25.29 -1.38 -3.26
C ARG A 71 -25.13 -0.39 -4.40
N ALA A 72 -26.22 0.14 -4.96
CA ALA A 72 -26.17 1.14 -6.01
C ALA A 72 -25.57 2.47 -5.51
N ALA A 73 -25.96 2.92 -4.31
CA ALA A 73 -25.42 4.11 -3.69
C ALA A 73 -23.91 3.99 -3.40
N LEU A 74 -23.48 2.84 -2.86
CA LEU A 74 -22.07 2.55 -2.60
C LEU A 74 -21.25 2.41 -3.90
N ALA A 75 -21.80 1.77 -4.94
CA ALA A 75 -21.12 1.66 -6.23
C ALA A 75 -20.84 3.04 -6.84
N ARG A 76 -21.80 3.96 -6.70
CA ARG A 76 -21.63 5.35 -7.15
C ARG A 76 -20.53 6.06 -6.38
N LEU A 77 -20.53 5.96 -5.04
CA LEU A 77 -19.48 6.54 -4.19
C LEU A 77 -18.10 6.00 -4.56
N VAL A 78 -17.96 4.67 -4.66
CA VAL A 78 -16.70 4.02 -5.04
C VAL A 78 -16.25 4.49 -6.42
N GLY A 79 -17.15 4.58 -7.39
CA GLY A 79 -16.85 5.08 -8.73
C GLY A 79 -16.39 6.54 -8.76
N GLU A 80 -17.06 7.41 -7.99
CA GLU A 80 -16.70 8.84 -7.86
C GLU A 80 -15.30 9.02 -7.25
N GLU A 81 -14.98 8.30 -6.18
CA GLU A 81 -13.66 8.35 -5.55
C GLU A 81 -12.55 7.81 -6.46
N ILE A 82 -12.82 6.71 -7.17
CA ILE A 82 -11.88 6.16 -8.16
C ILE A 82 -11.64 7.18 -9.28
N ALA A 83 -12.70 7.78 -9.81
CA ALA A 83 -12.60 8.77 -10.88
C ALA A 83 -11.80 9.99 -10.43
N ALA A 84 -12.03 10.48 -9.21
CA ALA A 84 -11.30 11.61 -8.62
C ALA A 84 -9.80 11.30 -8.46
N LEU A 85 -9.44 10.10 -8.02
CA LEU A 85 -8.04 9.68 -7.82
C LEU A 85 -7.31 9.40 -9.13
N THR A 86 -8.00 8.84 -10.11
CA THR A 86 -7.41 8.48 -11.41
C THR A 86 -7.49 9.60 -12.45
N GLY A 87 -8.16 10.71 -12.12
CA GLY A 87 -8.39 11.83 -13.04
C GLY A 87 -9.27 11.46 -14.24
N ARG A 88 -10.09 10.41 -14.10
CA ARG A 88 -10.95 9.90 -15.17
C ARG A 88 -12.25 10.69 -15.26
N SER A 89 -12.71 10.90 -16.49
CA SER A 89 -14.01 11.51 -16.78
C SER A 89 -15.01 10.49 -17.33
N ASP A 90 -14.57 9.26 -17.58
CA ASP A 90 -15.39 8.17 -18.07
C ASP A 90 -15.84 7.24 -16.92
N PRO A 91 -16.97 6.53 -17.08
CA PRO A 91 -17.48 5.63 -16.04
C PRO A 91 -16.48 4.53 -15.70
N VAL A 92 -16.24 4.33 -14.41
CA VAL A 92 -15.34 3.27 -13.91
C VAL A 92 -15.98 1.89 -14.17
N PRO A 93 -15.30 0.99 -14.90
CA PRO A 93 -15.80 -0.37 -15.10
C PRO A 93 -15.83 -1.14 -13.77
N ALA A 94 -16.97 -1.74 -13.44
CA ALA A 94 -17.19 -2.37 -12.14
C ALA A 94 -16.31 -3.61 -11.88
N GLU A 95 -15.93 -4.33 -12.93
CA GLU A 95 -15.17 -5.60 -12.85
C GLU A 95 -13.70 -5.45 -13.25
N LEU A 96 -13.27 -4.24 -13.65
CA LEU A 96 -11.87 -4.04 -14.02
C LEU A 96 -11.01 -3.98 -12.76
N ALA A 97 -9.88 -4.68 -12.78
CA ALA A 97 -8.99 -4.73 -11.64
C ALA A 97 -8.42 -3.33 -11.34
N PHE A 98 -8.23 -3.01 -10.06
CA PHE A 98 -7.64 -1.74 -9.65
C PHE A 98 -6.27 -1.48 -10.30
N LEU A 99 -5.45 -2.52 -10.47
CA LEU A 99 -4.17 -2.43 -11.16
C LEU A 99 -4.32 -1.97 -12.62
N ASP A 100 -5.31 -2.50 -13.34
CA ASP A 100 -5.61 -2.12 -14.72
C ASP A 100 -6.26 -0.72 -14.82
N LEU A 101 -6.82 -0.23 -13.71
CA LEU A 101 -7.29 1.15 -13.56
C LEU A 101 -6.16 2.15 -13.22
N GLY A 102 -4.93 1.67 -13.05
CA GLY A 102 -3.77 2.49 -12.72
C GLY A 102 -3.59 2.76 -11.23
N PHE A 103 -4.16 1.92 -10.36
CA PHE A 103 -3.90 2.01 -8.92
C PHE A 103 -2.52 1.49 -8.56
N ASP A 104 -1.86 2.22 -7.67
CA ASP A 104 -0.65 1.81 -6.98
C ASP A 104 -0.92 1.67 -5.46
N SER A 105 0.14 1.42 -4.68
CA SER A 105 0.02 1.25 -3.22
C SER A 105 -0.39 2.54 -2.50
N VAL A 106 -0.08 3.72 -3.04
CA VAL A 106 -0.43 5.02 -2.44
C VAL A 106 -1.89 5.35 -2.74
N THR A 107 -2.32 5.23 -4.00
CA THR A 107 -3.70 5.51 -4.38
C THR A 107 -4.69 4.52 -3.76
N ALA A 108 -4.27 3.27 -3.52
CA ALA A 108 -5.07 2.28 -2.77
C ALA A 108 -5.32 2.72 -1.31
N VAL A 109 -4.28 3.23 -0.64
CA VAL A 109 -4.42 3.75 0.74
C VAL A 109 -5.26 5.02 0.76
N GLU A 110 -5.11 5.89 -0.23
CA GLU A 110 -5.90 7.11 -0.34
C GLU A 110 -7.39 6.82 -0.58
N LEU A 111 -7.73 5.93 -1.51
CA LEU A 111 -9.10 5.46 -1.75
C LEU A 111 -9.71 4.92 -0.46
N ARG A 112 -8.97 4.09 0.27
CA ARG A 112 -9.41 3.52 1.55
C ARG A 112 -9.67 4.61 2.59
N ASN A 113 -8.82 5.62 2.69
CA ASN A 113 -8.99 6.71 3.64
C ASN A 113 -10.21 7.57 3.30
N ARG A 114 -10.41 7.90 2.01
CA ARG A 114 -11.56 8.67 1.54
C ARG A 114 -12.88 7.92 1.75
N LEU A 115 -12.93 6.63 1.40
CA LEU A 115 -14.10 5.79 1.66
C LEU A 115 -14.39 5.63 3.17
N GLY A 116 -13.35 5.47 3.98
CA GLY A 116 -13.48 5.37 5.44
C GLY A 116 -14.03 6.65 6.06
N ALA A 117 -13.54 7.81 5.58
CA ALA A 117 -14.05 9.12 5.99
C ALA A 117 -15.50 9.33 5.56
N ALA A 118 -15.85 9.03 4.30
CA ALA A 118 -17.20 9.23 3.77
C ALA A 118 -18.25 8.32 4.40
N THR A 119 -17.88 7.10 4.79
CA THR A 119 -18.82 6.08 5.30
C THR A 119 -18.76 5.88 6.82
N ALA A 120 -17.86 6.58 7.52
CA ALA A 120 -17.55 6.34 8.94
C ALA A 120 -17.27 4.85 9.24
N LEU A 121 -16.67 4.14 8.29
CA LEU A 121 -16.27 2.73 8.42
C LEU A 121 -14.79 2.62 8.74
N ARG A 122 -14.46 1.66 9.60
CA ARG A 122 -13.06 1.25 9.83
C ARG A 122 -12.66 0.25 8.76
N ILE A 123 -12.19 0.74 7.61
CA ILE A 123 -11.79 -0.10 6.48
C ILE A 123 -10.34 -0.60 6.68
N PRO A 124 -10.09 -1.92 6.71
CA PRO A 124 -8.72 -2.47 6.77
C PRO A 124 -7.86 -2.01 5.60
N ALA A 125 -6.55 -1.89 5.80
CA ALA A 125 -5.63 -1.51 4.71
C ALA A 125 -5.52 -2.58 3.61
N THR A 126 -5.86 -3.84 3.92
CA THR A 126 -5.81 -4.96 2.97
C THR A 126 -7.00 -5.01 2.02
N VAL A 127 -8.08 -4.27 2.29
CA VAL A 127 -9.35 -4.41 1.56
C VAL A 127 -9.23 -4.20 0.05
N VAL A 128 -8.37 -3.29 -0.41
CA VAL A 128 -8.18 -3.06 -1.86
C VAL A 128 -7.47 -4.24 -2.53
N PHE A 129 -6.69 -5.02 -1.77
CA PHE A 129 -6.07 -6.26 -2.24
C PHE A 129 -7.04 -7.45 -2.14
N ASP A 130 -7.82 -7.52 -1.06
CA ASP A 130 -8.82 -8.58 -0.85
C ASP A 130 -10.02 -8.45 -1.81
N CYS A 131 -10.30 -7.22 -2.25
CA CYS A 131 -11.35 -6.86 -3.18
C CYS A 131 -10.73 -6.18 -4.41
N PRO A 132 -10.20 -6.93 -5.39
CA PRO A 132 -9.40 -6.37 -6.48
C PRO A 132 -10.21 -5.58 -7.51
N THR A 133 -11.55 -5.57 -7.41
CA THR A 133 -12.45 -4.85 -8.33
C THR A 133 -13.39 -3.89 -7.58
N PRO A 134 -13.84 -2.80 -8.22
CA PRO A 134 -14.83 -1.88 -7.64
C PRO A 134 -16.13 -2.57 -7.20
N ALA A 135 -16.60 -3.58 -7.93
CA ALA A 135 -17.77 -4.36 -7.57
C ALA A 135 -17.54 -5.16 -6.27
N ALA A 136 -16.39 -5.81 -6.12
CA ALA A 136 -16.03 -6.53 -4.91
C ALA A 136 -15.93 -5.61 -3.70
N LEU A 137 -15.31 -4.43 -3.88
CA LEU A 137 -15.20 -3.41 -2.82
C LEU A 137 -16.59 -2.89 -2.41
N THR A 138 -17.47 -2.65 -3.37
CA THR A 138 -18.87 -2.24 -3.10
C THR A 138 -19.63 -3.30 -2.31
N ALA A 139 -19.48 -4.57 -2.67
CA ALA A 139 -20.11 -5.68 -1.97
C ALA A 139 -19.60 -5.78 -0.52
N TYR A 140 -18.29 -5.62 -0.32
CA TYR A 140 -17.64 -5.58 0.99
C TYR A 140 -18.24 -4.47 1.87
N LEU A 141 -18.30 -3.23 1.37
CA LEU A 141 -18.83 -2.09 2.12
C LEU A 141 -20.31 -2.27 2.47
N SER A 142 -21.08 -2.86 1.55
CA SER A 142 -22.50 -3.15 1.78
C SER A 142 -22.69 -4.16 2.92
N ALA A 143 -21.88 -5.22 2.97
CA ALA A 143 -21.92 -6.21 4.04
C ALA A 143 -21.52 -5.60 5.40
N GLU A 144 -20.52 -4.72 5.43
CA GLU A 144 -20.07 -4.01 6.63
C GLU A 144 -21.17 -3.11 7.21
N ILE A 145 -21.87 -2.36 6.35
CA ILE A 145 -22.95 -1.45 6.77
C ILE A 145 -24.19 -2.20 7.24
N SER A 146 -24.47 -3.36 6.64
CA SER A 146 -25.62 -4.21 7.03
C SER A 146 -25.47 -4.82 8.41
N GLY A 147 -24.26 -4.85 8.97
CA GLY A 147 -23.97 -5.64 10.16
C GLY A 147 -23.99 -7.15 9.92
N ASP A 148 -24.11 -7.61 8.67
CA ASP A 148 -24.01 -9.03 8.26
C ASP A 148 -22.62 -9.63 8.59
N ARG A 149 -21.66 -8.76 8.94
CA ARG A 149 -20.35 -9.09 9.50
C ARG A 149 -20.17 -8.55 10.93
N SER A 150 -21.17 -8.75 11.78
CA SER A 150 -20.98 -8.62 13.23
C SER A 150 -20.46 -9.96 13.77
N ASP A 151 -19.16 -10.04 14.04
CA ASP A 151 -18.50 -11.02 14.94
C ASP A 151 -19.14 -12.42 14.98
N THR A 152 -19.07 -13.19 13.88
CA THR A 152 -19.51 -14.60 13.88
C THR A 152 -18.46 -15.45 14.60
N GLY A 153 -18.52 -15.43 15.93
CA GLY A 153 -18.08 -16.53 16.78
C GLY A 153 -19.22 -17.54 16.92
N ALA A 154 -19.17 -18.63 16.17
CA ALA A 154 -19.86 -19.88 16.50
C ALA A 154 -19.14 -21.07 15.85
N ASP A 155 -18.32 -21.72 16.68
CA ASP A 155 -18.01 -23.14 16.67
C ASP A 155 -17.18 -23.70 15.50
N THR A 156 -15.88 -23.37 15.50
CA THR A 156 -14.82 -24.34 15.21
C THR A 156 -13.52 -23.78 15.77
N ASP A 157 -12.89 -24.53 16.67
CA ASP A 157 -11.51 -24.49 17.19
C ASP A 157 -10.51 -23.59 16.42
N THR A 158 -10.73 -22.26 16.46
CA THR A 158 -9.93 -21.26 15.73
C THR A 158 -9.37 -20.28 16.75
N VAL A 159 -8.04 -20.16 16.70
CA VAL A 159 -7.25 -19.16 17.39
C VAL A 159 -7.95 -17.81 17.30
N GLU A 160 -8.36 -17.24 18.45
CA GLU A 160 -9.05 -15.95 18.49
C GLU A 160 -8.24 -14.89 17.71
N PRO A 161 -8.90 -14.08 16.86
CA PRO A 161 -8.25 -12.91 16.29
C PRO A 161 -7.98 -11.92 17.43
N VAL A 162 -6.70 -11.75 17.78
CA VAL A 162 -6.25 -10.75 18.75
C VAL A 162 -6.82 -9.39 18.35
N ARG A 163 -7.79 -8.90 19.13
CA ARG A 163 -8.28 -7.52 19.02
C ARG A 163 -7.11 -6.60 19.34
N ARG A 164 -6.47 -6.02 18.32
CA ARG A 164 -5.44 -5.00 18.50
C ARG A 164 -6.06 -3.79 19.20
N GLY A 165 -5.56 -3.50 20.41
CA GLY A 165 -5.85 -2.27 21.13
C GLY A 165 -5.31 -1.03 20.38
N PRO A 166 -5.44 0.17 20.97
CA PRO A 166 -4.76 1.37 20.46
C PRO A 166 -3.28 1.05 20.22
N VAL A 167 -2.74 1.49 19.07
CA VAL A 167 -1.39 1.13 18.60
C VAL A 167 -0.29 1.81 19.41
N ASP A 168 -0.66 2.78 20.25
CA ASP A 168 0.30 3.43 21.13
C ASP A 168 0.60 2.49 22.32
N ASP A 169 1.87 2.08 22.39
CA ASP A 169 2.50 1.21 23.40
C ASP A 169 2.27 -0.32 23.29
N ASP A 170 1.85 -0.86 22.13
CA ASP A 170 1.79 -2.33 21.94
C ASP A 170 3.21 -2.92 21.69
N PRO A 171 3.78 -3.71 22.62
CA PRO A 171 5.15 -4.19 22.48
C PRO A 171 5.29 -5.29 21.42
N VAL A 172 6.25 -5.11 20.51
CA VAL A 172 6.59 -6.12 19.50
C VAL A 172 7.46 -7.21 20.14
N VAL A 173 7.02 -8.47 20.05
CA VAL A 173 7.76 -9.63 20.54
C VAL A 173 8.50 -10.31 19.38
N ILE A 174 9.81 -10.45 19.51
CA ILE A 174 10.65 -11.23 18.59
C ILE A 174 10.64 -12.69 19.07
N VAL A 175 9.96 -13.56 18.34
CA VAL A 175 9.78 -14.99 18.71
C VAL A 175 10.75 -15.95 18.02
N GLY A 176 11.51 -15.47 17.04
CA GLY A 176 12.47 -16.28 16.30
C GLY A 176 13.40 -15.43 15.43
N MET A 177 14.55 -16.00 15.10
CA MET A 177 15.57 -15.41 14.23
C MET A 177 16.16 -16.48 13.32
N GLY A 178 16.41 -16.13 12.05
CA GLY A 178 17.11 -16.96 11.09
C GLY A 178 17.96 -16.06 10.20
N CYS A 179 19.19 -16.48 9.91
CA CYS A 179 20.14 -15.62 9.20
C CYS A 179 21.24 -16.40 8.47
N ARG A 180 21.81 -15.74 7.45
CA ARG A 180 23.03 -16.15 6.75
C ARG A 180 23.87 -14.88 6.58
N TYR A 181 25.15 -14.93 6.93
CA TYR A 181 26.09 -13.81 6.85
C TYR A 181 27.43 -14.24 6.23
N PRO A 182 28.29 -13.28 5.84
CA PRO A 182 29.67 -13.58 5.42
C PRO A 182 30.45 -14.35 6.49
N GLY A 183 31.52 -15.03 6.09
CA GLY A 183 32.30 -15.88 6.98
C GLY A 183 31.67 -17.25 7.27
N GLY A 184 30.63 -17.63 6.52
CA GLY A 184 29.97 -18.94 6.67
C GLY A 184 28.98 -19.02 7.84
N VAL A 185 28.61 -17.88 8.42
CA VAL A 185 27.66 -17.82 9.53
C VAL A 185 26.25 -18.12 9.03
N GLY A 186 25.62 -19.13 9.62
CA GLY A 186 24.30 -19.62 9.28
C GLY A 186 23.28 -19.64 10.42
N SER A 187 23.63 -19.08 11.57
CA SER A 187 22.73 -19.02 12.71
C SER A 187 22.97 -17.77 13.57
N PRO A 188 21.97 -17.37 14.39
CA PRO A 188 22.16 -16.28 15.35
C PRO A 188 23.29 -16.56 16.36
N ASP A 189 23.49 -17.82 16.75
CA ASP A 189 24.55 -18.24 17.66
C ASP A 189 25.93 -18.05 17.02
N GLU A 190 26.11 -18.49 15.77
CA GLU A 190 27.36 -18.28 15.02
C GLU A 190 27.63 -16.80 14.75
N LEU A 191 26.59 -15.98 14.53
CA LEU A 191 26.74 -14.53 14.43
C LEU A 191 27.28 -13.96 15.75
N TRP A 192 26.71 -14.41 16.87
CA TRP A 192 27.15 -13.95 18.19
C TRP A 192 28.61 -14.32 18.46
N GLU A 193 29.05 -15.53 18.08
CA GLU A 193 30.45 -15.95 18.17
C GLU A 193 31.37 -15.04 17.35
N LEU A 194 31.00 -14.77 16.08
CA LEU A 194 31.78 -13.90 15.20
C LEU A 194 31.95 -12.49 15.76
N VAL A 195 30.84 -11.88 16.22
CA VAL A 195 30.84 -10.52 16.77
C VAL A 195 31.59 -10.47 18.11
N SER A 196 31.36 -11.44 18.99
CA SER A 196 32.01 -11.51 20.30
C SER A 196 33.51 -11.74 20.18
N ALA A 197 33.95 -12.48 19.16
CA ALA A 197 35.36 -12.66 18.82
C ALA A 197 35.97 -11.44 18.11
N GLY A 198 35.16 -10.49 17.65
CA GLY A 198 35.61 -9.35 16.84
C GLY A 198 36.23 -9.76 15.51
N ALA A 199 35.79 -10.89 14.94
CA ALA A 199 36.37 -11.45 13.73
C ALA A 199 35.90 -10.70 12.47
N ASP A 200 36.81 -10.55 11.50
CA ASP A 200 36.50 -9.98 10.20
C ASP A 200 36.00 -11.08 9.24
N ALA A 201 34.84 -10.84 8.64
CA ALA A 201 34.19 -11.76 7.70
C ALA A 201 34.42 -11.38 6.22
N VAL A 202 35.23 -10.36 5.96
CA VAL A 202 35.63 -9.95 4.62
C VAL A 202 36.60 -10.99 4.03
N SER A 203 36.28 -11.46 2.83
CA SER A 203 37.08 -12.44 2.08
C SER A 203 37.33 -11.96 0.67
N ALA A 204 38.15 -12.70 -0.08
CA ALA A 204 38.25 -12.51 -1.53
C ALA A 204 36.87 -12.59 -2.20
N LEU A 205 36.71 -11.88 -3.32
CA LEU A 205 35.49 -11.96 -4.13
C LEU A 205 35.21 -13.42 -4.55
N PRO A 206 33.92 -13.83 -4.58
CA PRO A 206 33.55 -15.19 -4.96
C PRO A 206 33.87 -15.47 -6.43
N ASP A 207 34.34 -16.68 -6.71
CA ASP A 207 34.66 -17.19 -8.06
C ASP A 207 33.50 -18.01 -8.67
N ASP A 208 32.46 -18.29 -7.88
CA ASP A 208 31.30 -19.11 -8.24
C ASP A 208 30.08 -18.30 -8.72
N ARG A 209 30.22 -16.98 -8.93
CA ARG A 209 29.13 -16.08 -9.37
C ARG A 209 29.10 -15.82 -10.88
N GLY A 210 30.04 -16.39 -11.64
CA GLY A 210 30.16 -16.16 -13.09
C GLY A 210 30.65 -14.74 -13.44
N TRP A 211 31.21 -14.03 -12.46
CA TRP A 211 31.75 -12.68 -12.66
C TRP A 211 33.17 -12.76 -13.18
N ASP A 212 33.49 -11.95 -14.19
CA ASP A 212 34.88 -11.74 -14.62
C ASP A 212 35.59 -10.83 -13.61
N THR A 213 35.94 -11.40 -12.46
CA THR A 213 36.60 -10.66 -11.40
C THR A 213 37.98 -10.22 -11.86
N ALA A 214 38.81 -11.13 -12.38
CA ALA A 214 40.16 -10.79 -12.81
C ALA A 214 40.20 -9.75 -13.96
N GLY A 215 39.34 -9.86 -14.98
CA GLY A 215 39.38 -9.01 -16.17
C GLY A 215 38.76 -7.61 -15.99
N ARG A 216 37.93 -7.42 -14.96
CA ARG A 216 37.33 -6.11 -14.62
C ARG A 216 38.02 -5.38 -13.47
N TYR A 217 39.04 -5.98 -12.87
CA TYR A 217 39.86 -5.32 -11.85
C TYR A 217 40.76 -4.24 -12.46
N ASP A 218 40.79 -3.06 -11.83
CA ASP A 218 41.76 -1.99 -12.08
C ASP A 218 42.17 -1.38 -10.75
N PRO A 219 43.47 -1.37 -10.38
CA PRO A 219 43.91 -0.74 -9.15
C PRO A 219 43.68 0.78 -9.13
N THR A 220 43.41 1.42 -10.27
CA THR A 220 43.13 2.85 -10.40
C THR A 220 41.64 3.13 -10.20
N PRO A 221 41.26 3.90 -9.16
CA PRO A 221 39.87 4.29 -8.97
C PRO A 221 39.37 5.19 -10.11
N GLY A 222 38.10 5.03 -10.49
CA GLY A 222 37.42 5.91 -11.44
C GLY A 222 37.44 5.47 -12.90
N THR A 223 38.11 4.36 -13.25
CA THR A 223 38.00 3.78 -14.59
C THR A 223 36.57 3.25 -14.83
N PRO A 224 35.83 3.77 -15.82
CA PRO A 224 34.46 3.33 -16.08
C PRO A 224 34.36 1.82 -16.36
N GLY A 225 33.40 1.16 -15.70
CA GLY A 225 33.16 -0.28 -15.87
C GLY A 225 34.18 -1.20 -15.19
N ARG A 226 35.10 -0.65 -14.38
CA ARG A 226 36.07 -1.41 -13.59
C ARG A 226 35.89 -1.19 -12.10
N TYR A 227 36.43 -2.10 -11.31
CA TYR A 227 36.41 -2.04 -9.86
C TYR A 227 37.83 -2.20 -9.31
N TYR A 228 38.12 -1.62 -8.14
CA TYR A 228 39.46 -1.63 -7.54
C TYR A 228 39.51 -2.38 -6.20
N GLN A 229 38.38 -2.83 -5.68
CA GLN A 229 38.26 -3.64 -4.47
C GLN A 229 38.51 -5.11 -4.79
N ARG A 230 39.26 -5.84 -3.96
CA ARG A 230 39.53 -7.27 -4.17
C ARG A 230 38.80 -8.18 -3.19
N GLU A 231 38.20 -7.59 -2.18
CA GLU A 231 37.62 -8.27 -1.04
C GLU A 231 36.24 -7.68 -0.73
N ALA A 232 35.35 -8.52 -0.23
CA ALA A 232 34.01 -8.17 0.20
C ALA A 232 33.49 -9.18 1.21
N GLY A 233 32.49 -8.79 2.01
CA GLY A 233 31.67 -9.75 2.73
C GLY A 233 30.66 -10.38 1.79
N SER A 234 30.87 -11.65 1.41
CA SER A 234 29.96 -12.40 0.53
C SER A 234 29.36 -13.61 1.23
N LEU A 235 28.12 -13.94 0.88
CA LEU A 235 27.48 -15.18 1.34
C LEU A 235 28.07 -16.39 0.61
N ALA A 236 28.46 -17.40 1.40
CA ALA A 236 28.73 -18.74 0.89
C ALA A 236 27.40 -19.39 0.45
N GLY A 237 27.44 -20.20 -0.61
CA GLY A 237 26.26 -20.93 -1.08
C GLY A 237 25.09 -20.03 -1.48
N ALA A 238 25.31 -18.79 -1.93
CA ALA A 238 24.21 -17.86 -2.23
C ALA A 238 23.29 -18.35 -3.38
N ALA A 239 23.75 -19.32 -4.18
CA ALA A 239 22.97 -19.98 -5.21
C ALA A 239 22.24 -21.24 -4.71
N GLU A 240 22.47 -21.67 -3.47
CA GLU A 240 21.83 -22.85 -2.89
C GLU A 240 20.37 -22.54 -2.55
N PHE A 241 19.47 -23.36 -3.07
CA PHE A 241 18.04 -23.22 -2.85
C PHE A 241 17.36 -24.58 -2.95
N ASP A 242 16.55 -24.92 -1.94
CA ASP A 242 15.78 -26.17 -1.91
C ASP A 242 14.47 -25.98 -2.68
N ALA A 243 14.55 -26.05 -4.01
CA ALA A 243 13.41 -25.81 -4.87
C ALA A 243 12.28 -26.81 -4.65
N GLU A 244 12.59 -28.08 -4.37
CA GLU A 244 11.60 -29.14 -4.15
C GLU A 244 10.79 -28.90 -2.87
N PHE A 245 11.45 -28.53 -1.77
CA PHE A 245 10.76 -28.16 -0.53
C PHE A 245 9.74 -27.04 -0.74
N PHE A 246 10.06 -26.07 -1.61
CA PHE A 246 9.17 -24.96 -1.95
C PHE A 246 8.25 -25.22 -3.16
N GLY A 247 8.31 -26.41 -3.79
CA GLY A 247 7.49 -26.76 -4.96
C GLY A 247 7.80 -25.94 -6.21
N ILE A 248 9.04 -25.47 -6.36
CA ILE A 248 9.53 -24.70 -7.51
C ILE A 248 10.30 -25.63 -8.46
N SER A 249 10.03 -25.52 -9.76
CA SER A 249 10.67 -26.30 -10.83
C SER A 249 11.53 -25.44 -11.76
#